data_AF-A0A534N077-F1
#
_entry.id   AF-A0A534N077-F1
#
_cell.length_a   1.000
_cell.length_b   1.000
_cell.length_c   1.000
_cell.angle_alpha   90.00
_cell.angle_beta   90.00
_cell.angle_gamma   90.00
#
_symmetry.space_group_name_H-M   'P 1'
#
loop_
_entity.id
_entity.type
_entity.pdbx_description
1 polymer ?
#
loop_
_entity_poly.entity_id
_entity_poly.type
_entity_poly.pdbx_seq_one_letter_code
_entity_poly.pdbx_strand_id
1 'polypeptide(L)'
;NLIGEGEENALGRKLTGVKARETLQAALDAAGWKKPKPGPNYGRGIAMYERATGAGKGWIVVTAELDGSFTVFTVSGDQGTGLRTVLCQTVASEMSVPVDRVRCRVGNTTEVPYSVDIGFGGSRSTNIGGHVVIKACGELRTKLLAQGAGMLQCEEAEVVYRAGRFSQ
;
A
#
# COMPACT_ATOMS: atom_id res chain seq x y z
N ASN A 1 18.44 23.62 -9.10
CA ASN A 1 17.54 23.14 -10.19
C ASN A 1 16.72 21.92 -9.79
N LEU A 2 16.45 21.71 -8.48
CA LEU A 2 15.50 20.67 -8.07
C LEU A 2 14.09 21.18 -8.32
N ILE A 3 13.23 20.33 -8.88
CA ILE A 3 11.80 20.61 -9.03
C ILE A 3 11.18 20.74 -7.64
N GLY A 4 10.35 21.76 -7.47
CA GLY A 4 9.56 22.04 -6.26
C GLY A 4 8.14 21.49 -6.31
N GLU A 5 7.42 21.63 -5.19
CA GLU A 5 6.00 21.32 -5.10
C GLU A 5 5.19 22.17 -6.10
N GLY A 6 4.31 21.54 -6.89
CA GLY A 6 3.45 22.22 -7.86
C GLY A 6 4.16 22.69 -9.13
N GLU A 7 5.48 22.51 -9.23
CA GLU A 7 6.22 22.79 -10.45
C GLU A 7 5.97 21.72 -11.53
N GLU A 8 6.09 22.13 -12.79
CA GLU A 8 5.88 21.27 -13.94
C GLU A 8 7.19 20.64 -14.40
N ASN A 9 7.12 19.35 -14.77
CA ASN A 9 8.23 18.71 -15.47
C ASN A 9 8.24 19.05 -16.97
N ALA A 10 9.24 18.57 -17.70
CA ALA A 10 9.38 18.81 -19.14
C ALA A 10 8.20 18.28 -20.01
N LEU A 11 7.28 17.50 -19.42
CA LEU A 11 6.08 16.97 -20.07
C LEU A 11 4.81 17.75 -19.68
N GLY A 12 4.94 18.90 -19.00
CA GLY A 12 3.81 19.72 -18.53
C GLY A 12 3.02 19.09 -17.38
N ARG A 13 3.58 18.07 -16.70
CA ARG A 13 2.91 17.43 -15.57
C ARG A 13 3.28 18.17 -14.28
N LYS A 14 2.27 18.67 -13.58
CA LYS A 14 2.43 19.21 -12.22
C LYS A 14 2.76 18.07 -11.26
N LEU A 15 3.86 18.22 -10.54
CA LEU A 15 4.28 17.25 -9.54
C LEU A 15 3.76 17.66 -8.17
N THR A 16 3.27 16.67 -7.42
CA THR A 16 2.74 16.85 -6.07
C THR A 16 3.46 15.92 -5.09
N GLY A 17 3.54 16.31 -3.82
CA GLY A 17 4.30 15.57 -2.82
C GLY A 17 5.82 15.57 -3.05
N VAL A 18 6.35 16.60 -3.72
CA VAL A 18 7.75 16.72 -4.08
C VAL A 18 8.58 17.14 -2.87
N LYS A 19 9.36 16.20 -2.34
CA LYS A 19 10.27 16.42 -1.20
C LYS A 19 11.74 16.37 -1.58
N ALA A 20 12.07 16.76 -2.81
CA ALA A 20 13.42 16.65 -3.36
C ALA A 20 14.43 17.51 -2.61
N ARG A 21 14.06 18.73 -2.21
CA ARG A 21 14.95 19.65 -1.50
C ARG A 21 15.18 19.18 -0.06
N GLU A 22 14.13 18.78 0.63
CA GLU A 22 14.19 18.24 1.98
C GLU A 22 15.00 16.94 2.03
N THR A 23 14.77 16.04 1.07
CA THR A 23 15.53 14.78 0.94
C THR A 23 17.01 15.04 0.67
N LEU A 24 17.32 15.95 -0.26
CA LEU A 24 18.71 16.31 -0.54
C LEU A 24 19.38 16.91 0.69
N GLN A 25 18.72 17.84 1.38
CA GLN A 25 19.27 18.48 2.56
C GLN A 25 19.53 17.46 3.68
N ALA A 26 18.56 16.58 3.96
CA ALA A 26 18.72 15.51 4.95
C ALA A 26 19.88 14.56 4.61
N ALA A 27 20.05 14.19 3.33
CA ALA A 27 21.16 13.36 2.88
C ALA A 27 22.51 14.07 3.05
N LEU A 28 22.60 15.36 2.73
CA LEU A 28 23.81 16.16 2.89
C LEU A 28 24.21 16.30 4.37
N ASP A 29 23.23 16.53 5.25
CA ASP A 29 23.45 16.66 6.68
C ASP A 29 23.90 15.33 7.29
N ALA A 30 23.21 14.23 6.98
CA ALA A 30 23.57 12.88 7.43
C ALA A 30 24.96 12.46 6.94
N ALA A 31 25.32 12.80 5.71
CA ALA A 31 26.64 12.53 5.14
C ALA A 31 27.75 13.45 5.71
N GLY A 32 27.40 14.48 6.49
CA GLY A 32 28.34 15.51 6.92
C GLY A 32 29.02 16.18 5.73
N TRP A 33 28.26 16.48 4.67
CA TRP A 33 28.78 16.79 3.34
C TRP A 33 29.82 17.92 3.32
N LYS A 34 29.66 18.91 4.20
CA LYS A 34 30.56 20.07 4.35
C LYS A 34 31.82 19.79 5.17
N LYS A 35 31.93 18.66 5.87
CA LYS A 35 33.12 18.31 6.66
C LYS A 35 34.32 18.10 5.73
N PRO A 36 35.56 18.41 6.15
CA PRO A 36 36.73 18.09 5.34
C PRO A 36 36.79 16.59 5.03
N LYS A 37 37.39 16.25 3.90
CA LYS A 37 37.64 14.85 3.55
C LYS A 37 38.80 14.30 4.39
N PRO A 38 38.83 13.00 4.72
CA PRO A 38 39.86 12.44 5.59
C PRO A 38 41.29 12.56 5.06
N GLY A 39 41.48 12.67 3.76
CA GLY A 39 42.80 12.75 3.15
C GLY A 39 42.78 12.68 1.62
N PRO A 40 43.95 12.49 0.99
CA PRO A 40 44.06 12.32 -0.45
C PRO A 40 43.33 11.04 -0.91
N ASN A 41 42.90 11.02 -2.18
CA ASN A 41 42.19 9.89 -2.80
C ASN A 41 40.80 9.55 -2.21
N TYR A 42 40.19 10.46 -1.43
CA TYR A 42 38.79 10.34 -1.01
C TYR A 42 37.84 11.12 -1.96
N GLY A 43 36.85 10.42 -2.50
CA GLY A 43 35.71 10.99 -3.23
C GLY A 43 34.45 11.08 -2.35
N ARG A 44 33.55 12.01 -2.69
CA ARG A 44 32.16 11.99 -2.20
C ARG A 44 31.26 12.14 -3.41
N GLY A 45 30.31 11.21 -3.56
CA GLY A 45 29.30 11.23 -4.61
C GLY A 45 27.93 11.47 -4.01
N ILE A 46 27.09 12.18 -4.74
CA ILE A 46 25.67 12.33 -4.42
C ILE A 46 24.86 12.15 -5.70
N ALA A 47 23.72 11.47 -5.58
CA ALA A 47 22.79 11.26 -6.66
C ALA A 47 21.38 11.59 -6.15
N MET A 48 20.61 12.26 -7.00
CA MET A 48 19.18 12.49 -6.81
C MET A 48 18.48 11.96 -8.05
N TYR A 49 17.46 11.13 -7.84
CA TYR A 49 16.62 10.64 -8.93
C TYR A 49 15.16 10.60 -8.48
N GLU A 50 14.27 10.76 -9.45
CA GLU A 50 12.86 10.47 -9.32
C GLU A 50 12.59 9.19 -10.12
N ARG A 51 11.70 8.33 -9.62
CA ARG A 51 11.29 7.14 -10.33
C ARG A 51 9.80 6.96 -10.20
N ALA A 52 9.11 7.09 -11.33
CA ALA A 52 7.72 6.76 -11.43
C ALA A 52 7.45 5.30 -11.01
N THR A 53 6.40 5.09 -10.24
CA THR A 53 5.96 3.75 -9.83
C THR A 53 5.07 3.15 -10.90
N GLY A 54 5.29 1.87 -11.24
CA GLY A 54 4.45 1.18 -12.20
C GLY A 54 2.98 1.13 -11.78
N ALA A 55 2.08 1.06 -12.77
CA ALA A 55 0.64 0.97 -12.59
C ALA A 55 0.05 -0.19 -13.40
N GLY A 56 -1.24 -0.45 -13.19
CA GLY A 56 -2.04 -1.37 -13.98
C GLY A 56 -3.04 -2.15 -13.13
N LYS A 57 -3.49 -3.31 -13.60
CA LYS A 57 -4.54 -4.12 -12.97
C LYS A 57 -3.97 -5.04 -11.90
N GLY A 58 -4.73 -5.21 -10.82
CA GLY A 58 -4.49 -6.23 -9.81
C GLY A 58 -5.80 -6.84 -9.35
N TRP A 59 -5.71 -8.04 -8.79
CA TRP A 59 -6.88 -8.77 -8.31
C TRP A 59 -6.63 -9.38 -6.94
N ILE A 60 -7.47 -9.00 -5.98
CA ILE A 60 -7.38 -9.42 -4.59
C ILE A 60 -8.79 -9.71 -4.09
N VAL A 61 -8.92 -10.74 -3.28
CA VAL A 61 -10.15 -11.03 -2.53
C VAL A 61 -9.84 -10.91 -1.05
N VAL A 62 -10.71 -10.23 -0.32
CA VAL A 62 -10.66 -10.18 1.14
C VAL A 62 -11.89 -10.88 1.68
N THR A 63 -11.68 -11.87 2.54
CA THR A 63 -12.72 -12.68 3.16
C THR A 63 -12.73 -12.43 4.65
N ALA A 64 -13.92 -12.18 5.23
CA ALA A 64 -14.14 -12.23 6.67
C ALA A 64 -14.46 -13.68 7.05
N GLU A 65 -13.69 -14.24 7.97
CA GLU A 65 -13.84 -15.61 8.45
C GLU A 65 -14.80 -15.66 9.64
N LEU A 66 -15.38 -16.84 9.91
CA LEU A 66 -16.33 -17.03 11.01
C LEU A 66 -15.72 -16.81 12.40
N ASP A 67 -14.40 -16.94 12.54
CA ASP A 67 -13.65 -16.69 13.78
C ASP A 67 -13.26 -15.21 13.99
N GLY A 68 -13.72 -14.33 13.09
CA GLY A 68 -13.41 -12.90 13.10
C GLY A 68 -12.02 -12.56 12.55
N SER A 69 -11.28 -13.54 12.00
CA SER A 69 -10.06 -13.28 11.22
C SER A 69 -10.39 -12.86 9.78
N PHE A 70 -9.38 -12.38 9.06
CA PHE A 70 -9.49 -12.05 7.65
C PHE A 70 -8.49 -12.85 6.82
N THR A 71 -8.91 -13.27 5.64
CA THR A 71 -8.02 -13.85 4.64
C THR A 71 -7.92 -12.90 3.45
N VAL A 72 -6.69 -12.49 3.11
CA VAL A 72 -6.38 -11.82 1.85
C VAL A 72 -5.85 -12.84 0.86
N PHE A 73 -6.52 -12.96 -0.29
CA PHE A 73 -6.11 -13.82 -1.38
C PHE A 73 -5.44 -13.00 -2.48
N THR A 74 -4.31 -13.47 -2.98
CA THR A 74 -3.66 -12.91 -4.17
C THR A 74 -3.03 -14.01 -5.02
N VAL A 75 -2.95 -13.78 -6.33
CA VAL A 75 -2.12 -14.58 -7.25
C VAL A 75 -0.79 -13.91 -7.58
N SER A 76 -0.59 -12.68 -7.10
CA SER A 76 0.65 -11.95 -7.36
C SER A 76 1.78 -12.61 -6.58
N GLY A 77 2.80 -13.08 -7.29
CA GLY A 77 3.98 -13.67 -6.68
C GLY A 77 4.77 -12.65 -5.85
N ASP A 78 5.52 -13.16 -4.88
CA ASP A 78 6.42 -12.38 -4.04
C ASP A 78 7.83 -12.97 -4.13
N GLN A 79 8.78 -12.20 -4.65
CA GLN A 79 10.18 -12.61 -4.83
C GLN A 79 11.06 -12.20 -3.63
N GLY A 80 10.46 -11.96 -2.47
CA GLY A 80 11.13 -11.46 -1.27
C GLY A 80 11.00 -9.95 -1.07
N THR A 81 10.08 -9.30 -1.79
CA THR A 81 9.77 -7.86 -1.57
C THR A 81 8.90 -7.64 -0.34
N GLY A 82 8.28 -8.71 0.18
CA GLY A 82 7.41 -8.65 1.34
C GLY A 82 6.00 -8.18 1.01
N LEU A 83 5.56 -8.34 -0.25
CA LEU A 83 4.21 -8.04 -0.69
C LEU A 83 3.16 -8.70 0.22
N ARG A 84 3.38 -9.97 0.60
CA ARG A 84 2.47 -10.68 1.51
C ARG A 84 2.23 -9.91 2.81
N THR A 85 3.30 -9.42 3.42
CA THR A 85 3.25 -8.67 4.66
C THR A 85 2.53 -7.34 4.48
N VAL A 86 2.84 -6.64 3.38
CA VAL A 86 2.17 -5.37 3.03
C VAL A 86 0.67 -5.57 2.88
N LEU A 87 0.23 -6.60 2.15
CA LEU A 87 -1.21 -6.88 1.98
C LEU A 87 -1.90 -7.18 3.32
N CYS A 88 -1.29 -8.01 4.18
CA CYS A 88 -1.81 -8.29 5.51
C CYS A 88 -1.93 -7.02 6.37
N GLN A 89 -0.90 -6.17 6.38
CA GLN A 89 -0.89 -4.92 7.14
C GLN A 89 -1.94 -3.93 6.63
N THR A 90 -2.12 -3.84 5.32
CA THR A 90 -3.16 -2.98 4.72
C THR A 90 -4.54 -3.46 5.11
N VAL A 91 -4.85 -4.77 5.01
CA VAL A 91 -6.14 -5.31 5.47
C VAL A 91 -6.33 -5.08 6.97
N ALA A 92 -5.29 -5.31 7.78
CA ALA A 92 -5.34 -5.09 9.22
C ALA A 92 -5.68 -3.63 9.56
N SER A 93 -5.05 -2.68 8.88
CA SER A 93 -5.33 -1.25 9.01
C SER A 93 -6.76 -0.92 8.59
N GLU A 94 -7.15 -1.33 7.38
CA GLU A 94 -8.47 -1.05 6.81
C GLU A 94 -9.61 -1.66 7.60
N MET A 95 -9.41 -2.87 8.14
CA MET A 95 -10.38 -3.55 8.99
C MET A 95 -10.17 -3.25 10.48
N SER A 96 -9.22 -2.39 10.84
CA SER A 96 -8.93 -1.99 12.22
C SER A 96 -8.70 -3.18 13.17
N VAL A 97 -8.05 -4.25 12.70
CA VAL A 97 -7.73 -5.43 13.52
C VAL A 97 -6.22 -5.60 13.67
N PRO A 98 -5.75 -6.33 14.69
CA PRO A 98 -4.35 -6.72 14.78
C PRO A 98 -3.91 -7.54 13.55
N VAL A 99 -2.66 -7.40 13.12
CA VAL A 99 -2.15 -8.07 11.91
C VAL A 99 -2.13 -9.60 12.02
N ASP A 100 -2.05 -10.15 13.24
CA ASP A 100 -2.12 -11.59 13.49
C ASP A 100 -3.52 -12.19 13.22
N ARG A 101 -4.55 -11.34 13.11
CA ARG A 101 -5.89 -11.69 12.64
C ARG A 101 -6.00 -11.72 11.12
N VAL A 102 -4.93 -11.45 10.38
CA VAL A 102 -4.94 -11.43 8.92
C VAL A 102 -3.99 -12.48 8.36
N ARG A 103 -4.54 -13.42 7.60
CA ARG A 103 -3.78 -14.42 6.86
C ARG A 103 -3.74 -14.04 5.39
N CYS A 104 -2.62 -14.31 4.73
CA CYS A 104 -2.53 -14.19 3.28
C CYS A 104 -2.42 -15.57 2.66
N ARG A 105 -3.31 -15.83 1.69
CA ARG A 105 -3.35 -17.02 0.86
C ARG A 105 -2.84 -16.65 -0.53
N VAL A 106 -1.73 -17.26 -0.94
CA VAL A 106 -1.22 -17.14 -2.29
C VAL A 106 -1.81 -18.26 -3.12
N GLY A 107 -2.56 -17.90 -4.17
CA GLY A 107 -3.19 -18.85 -5.09
C GLY A 107 -2.41 -19.05 -6.37
N ASN A 108 -2.96 -19.91 -7.23
CA ASN A 108 -2.44 -20.20 -8.57
C ASN A 108 -3.24 -19.50 -9.66
N THR A 109 -2.69 -19.45 -10.87
CA THR A 109 -3.35 -18.87 -12.05
C THR A 109 -4.64 -19.60 -12.45
N THR A 110 -4.86 -20.83 -11.98
CA THR A 110 -6.10 -21.59 -12.17
C THR A 110 -7.26 -21.11 -11.30
N GLU A 111 -6.99 -20.29 -10.29
CA GLU A 111 -7.98 -19.82 -9.31
C GLU A 111 -8.52 -18.42 -9.62
N VAL A 112 -8.05 -17.81 -10.71
CA VAL A 112 -8.44 -16.47 -11.13
C VAL A 112 -8.74 -16.42 -12.62
N PRO A 113 -9.63 -15.53 -13.08
CA PRO A 113 -9.82 -15.32 -14.52
C PRO A 113 -8.51 -14.84 -15.17
N TYR A 114 -8.24 -15.31 -16.39
CA TYR A 114 -7.08 -14.84 -17.15
C TYR A 114 -7.16 -13.31 -17.34
N SER A 115 -6.04 -12.59 -17.24
CA SER A 115 -5.89 -11.11 -17.40
C SER A 115 -6.28 -10.19 -16.22
N VAL A 116 -6.58 -10.72 -15.03
CA VAL A 116 -7.00 -9.89 -13.88
C VAL A 116 -5.83 -9.30 -13.07
N ASP A 117 -4.64 -9.88 -13.16
CA ASP A 117 -3.44 -9.41 -12.46
C ASP A 117 -2.24 -9.36 -13.41
N ILE A 118 -1.47 -8.28 -13.35
CA ILE A 118 -0.30 -8.07 -14.22
C ILE A 118 1.03 -8.52 -13.59
N GLY A 119 0.98 -9.09 -12.39
CA GLY A 119 2.13 -9.61 -11.68
C GLY A 119 3.01 -8.55 -11.02
N PHE A 120 4.21 -8.98 -10.62
CA PHE A 120 5.19 -8.18 -9.90
C PHE A 120 6.24 -7.60 -10.84
N GLY A 121 6.66 -6.35 -10.61
CA GLY A 121 7.69 -5.67 -11.41
C GLY A 121 7.50 -4.16 -11.49
N GLY A 122 8.55 -3.41 -11.86
CA GLY A 122 8.47 -1.94 -11.97
C GLY A 122 8.03 -1.23 -10.67
N SER A 123 8.35 -1.83 -9.51
CA SER A 123 7.95 -1.36 -8.17
C SER A 123 6.45 -1.16 -7.97
N ARG A 124 5.60 -1.82 -8.76
CA ARG A 124 4.15 -1.61 -8.72
C ARG A 124 3.40 -2.39 -7.66
N SER A 125 4.01 -3.43 -7.07
CA SER A 125 3.29 -4.40 -6.24
C SER A 125 2.58 -3.77 -5.05
N THR A 126 3.24 -2.90 -4.29
CA THR A 126 2.62 -2.14 -3.19
C THR A 126 1.59 -1.14 -3.70
N ASN A 127 1.88 -0.42 -4.79
CA ASN A 127 0.97 0.56 -5.36
C ASN A 127 -0.35 -0.10 -5.78
N ILE A 128 -0.29 -1.11 -6.64
CA ILE A 128 -1.50 -1.80 -7.12
C ILE A 128 -2.16 -2.58 -5.98
N GLY A 129 -1.38 -3.43 -5.30
CA GLY A 129 -1.90 -4.30 -4.25
C GLY A 129 -2.57 -3.52 -3.11
N GLY A 130 -1.97 -2.40 -2.69
CA GLY A 130 -2.54 -1.51 -1.67
C GLY A 130 -3.89 -0.93 -2.09
N HIS A 131 -3.97 -0.32 -3.28
CA HIS A 131 -5.24 0.24 -3.77
C HIS A 131 -6.34 -0.81 -3.93
N VAL A 132 -6.00 -2.01 -4.44
CA VAL A 132 -6.98 -3.08 -4.62
C VAL A 132 -7.46 -3.63 -3.26
N VAL A 133 -6.56 -3.78 -2.27
CA VAL A 133 -6.95 -4.15 -0.89
C VAL A 133 -7.90 -3.12 -0.29
N ILE A 134 -7.55 -1.83 -0.35
CA ILE A 134 -8.38 -0.76 0.24
C ILE A 134 -9.78 -0.82 -0.37
N LYS A 135 -9.87 -0.97 -1.69
CA LYS A 135 -11.15 -1.12 -2.38
C LYS A 135 -11.92 -2.37 -1.90
N ALA A 136 -11.27 -3.53 -1.86
CA ALA A 136 -11.89 -4.79 -1.43
C ALA A 136 -12.37 -4.74 0.03
N CYS A 137 -11.59 -4.14 0.93
CA CYS A 137 -11.96 -3.91 2.33
C CYS A 137 -13.17 -2.97 2.44
N GLY A 138 -13.21 -1.90 1.64
CA GLY A 138 -14.37 -1.01 1.57
C GLY A 138 -15.64 -1.75 1.15
N GLU A 139 -15.58 -2.52 0.07
CA GLU A 139 -16.71 -3.34 -0.41
C GLU A 139 -17.16 -4.39 0.63
N LEU A 140 -16.21 -5.04 1.29
CA LEU A 140 -16.49 -6.00 2.36
C LEU A 140 -17.18 -5.32 3.54
N ARG A 141 -16.68 -4.15 3.97
CA ARG A 141 -17.25 -3.38 5.08
C ARG A 141 -18.69 -2.98 4.81
N THR A 142 -19.01 -2.50 3.60
CA THR A 142 -20.38 -2.16 3.20
C THR A 142 -21.31 -3.38 3.34
N LYS A 143 -20.88 -4.55 2.86
CA LYS A 143 -21.68 -5.78 2.99
C LYS A 143 -21.87 -6.20 4.45
N LEU A 144 -20.85 -6.06 5.27
CA LEU A 144 -20.93 -6.41 6.69
C LEU A 144 -21.78 -5.43 7.50
N LEU A 145 -21.78 -4.14 7.16
CA LEU A 145 -22.65 -3.14 7.80
C LEU A 145 -24.14 -3.47 7.58
N ALA A 146 -24.53 -3.82 6.36
CA ALA A 146 -25.89 -4.26 6.05
C ALA A 146 -26.33 -5.49 6.86
N GLN A 147 -25.42 -6.47 7.03
CA GLN A 147 -25.66 -7.64 7.85
C GLN A 147 -25.74 -7.29 9.35
N GLY A 148 -24.84 -6.41 9.82
CA GLY A 148 -24.79 -5.94 11.20
C GLY A 148 -26.08 -5.20 11.59
N ALA A 149 -26.60 -4.35 10.72
CA ALA A 149 -27.87 -3.65 10.92
C ALA A 149 -29.04 -4.62 11.13
N GLY A 150 -29.14 -5.64 10.28
CA GLY A 150 -30.15 -6.69 10.43
C GLY A 150 -30.03 -7.48 11.73
N MET A 151 -28.80 -7.74 12.21
CA MET A 151 -28.55 -8.44 13.48
C MET A 151 -28.83 -7.55 14.70
N LEU A 152 -28.54 -6.25 14.62
CA LEU A 152 -28.75 -5.28 15.68
C LEU A 152 -30.17 -4.70 15.70
N GLN A 153 -30.97 -4.98 14.66
CA GLN A 153 -32.32 -4.44 14.48
C GLN A 153 -32.35 -2.91 14.45
N CYS A 154 -31.36 -2.29 13.79
CA CYS A 154 -31.23 -0.85 13.62
C CYS A 154 -31.03 -0.48 12.15
N GLU A 155 -31.05 0.81 11.83
CA GLU A 155 -30.71 1.28 10.49
C GLU A 155 -29.20 1.12 10.22
N GLU A 156 -28.79 0.92 8.97
CA GLU A 156 -27.36 0.80 8.60
C GLU A 156 -26.53 2.00 9.05
N ALA A 157 -27.14 3.20 9.03
CA ALA A 157 -26.49 4.44 9.45
C ALA A 157 -26.19 4.49 10.96
N GLU A 158 -26.85 3.67 11.76
CA GLU A 158 -26.63 3.54 13.19
C GLU A 158 -25.51 2.54 13.51
N VAL A 159 -25.09 1.72 12.54
CA VAL A 159 -24.05 0.72 12.76
C VAL A 159 -22.66 1.33 12.71
N VAL A 160 -21.94 1.22 13.81
CA VAL A 160 -20.54 1.62 13.93
C VAL A 160 -19.64 0.39 13.79
N TYR A 161 -18.69 0.45 12.86
CA TYR A 161 -17.59 -0.52 12.76
C TYR A 161 -16.37 -0.03 13.53
N ARG A 162 -15.96 -0.75 14.58
CA ARG A 162 -14.73 -0.48 15.33
C ARG A 162 -14.04 -1.77 15.75
N ALA A 163 -12.73 -1.82 15.54
CA ALA A 163 -11.87 -2.90 16.02
C ALA A 163 -12.35 -4.33 15.66
N GLY A 164 -12.85 -4.53 14.43
CA GLY A 164 -13.39 -5.83 14.01
C GLY A 164 -14.80 -6.14 14.53
N ARG A 165 -15.52 -5.17 15.10
CA ARG A 165 -16.86 -5.36 15.68
C ARG A 165 -17.85 -4.34 15.13
N PHE A 166 -19.10 -4.77 15.04
CA PHE A 166 -20.26 -3.94 14.72
C PHE A 166 -21.07 -3.71 15.99
N SER A 167 -21.43 -2.46 16.24
CA SER A 167 -22.30 -2.05 17.35
C SER A 167 -23.23 -0.93 16.90
N GLN A 168 -24.33 -0.71 17.62
CA GLN A 168 -25.12 0.52 17.53
C GLN A 168 -24.44 1.64 18.34
#